data_AF-A0A3G4VTK9-F1
#
_entry.id   AF-A0A3G4VTK9-F1
#
_cell.length_a   1.000
_cell.length_b   1.000
_cell.length_c   1.000
_cell.angle_alpha   90.00
_cell.angle_beta   90.00
_cell.angle_gamma   90.00
#
_symmetry.space_group_name_H-M   'P 1'
#
loop_
_entity.id
_entity.type
_entity.pdbx_description
1 polymer ?
#
loop_
_entity_poly.entity_id
_entity_poly.type
_entity_poly.pdbx_seq_one_letter_code
_entity_poly.pdbx_strand_id
1 'polypeptide(L)' 'MADSMISQPLAGWGKPDLDLSGADWQSSSRGAGDVQIAFVEGFIAMRNSEHPESPSLIFAPDEWRKFVVNARGGAFDLT' A
#
# COMPACT_ATOMS: atom_id res chain seq x y z
N MET A 1 -17.59 -20.81 10.82
CA MET A 1 -18.41 -19.61 10.57
C MET A 1 -17.44 -18.45 10.63
N ALA A 2 -17.02 -17.96 9.46
CA ALA A 2 -16.12 -16.83 9.31
C ALA A 2 -16.95 -15.55 9.41
N ASP A 3 -16.51 -14.56 10.18
CA ASP A 3 -16.90 -13.19 9.90
C ASP A 3 -15.95 -12.18 10.58
N SER A 4 -15.37 -11.34 9.73
CA SER A 4 -15.06 -9.94 10.03
C SER A 4 -14.03 -9.64 11.11
N MET A 5 -12.77 -9.92 10.77
CA MET A 5 -11.68 -8.98 11.09
C MET A 5 -11.86 -7.76 10.18
N ILE A 6 -12.84 -6.93 10.54
CA ILE A 6 -13.00 -5.57 10.06
C ILE A 6 -11.63 -4.91 10.08
N SER A 7 -11.10 -4.65 8.89
CA SER A 7 -9.98 -3.77 8.63
C SER A 7 -10.19 -2.48 9.41
N GLN A 8 -9.61 -2.38 10.59
CA GLN A 8 -9.57 -1.11 11.31
C GLN A 8 -8.80 -0.16 10.39
N PRO A 9 -9.39 0.97 9.95
CA PRO A 9 -8.66 1.96 9.18
C PRO A 9 -7.62 2.57 10.11
N LEU A 10 -6.41 2.02 10.07
CA LEU A 10 -5.25 2.50 10.81
C LEU A 10 -4.78 3.82 10.17
N ALA A 11 -5.43 4.90 10.57
CA ALA A 11 -4.94 6.27 10.74
C ALA A 11 -6.13 7.22 10.50
N GLY A 12 -6.50 8.00 11.52
CA GLY A 12 -7.67 8.89 11.57
C GLY A 12 -7.61 10.11 10.65
N TRP A 13 -7.34 9.92 9.36
CA TRP A 13 -7.42 10.93 8.32
C TRP A 13 -8.31 10.33 7.25
N GLY A 14 -9.36 11.05 6.82
CA GLY A 14 -10.31 10.59 5.79
C GLY A 14 -9.61 10.33 4.46
N LYS A 15 -8.93 9.18 4.34
CA LYS A 15 -8.33 8.70 3.10
C LYS A 15 -9.50 8.40 2.16
N PRO A 16 -9.49 8.94 0.93
CA PRO A 16 -10.58 8.74 0.00
C PRO A 16 -10.72 7.26 -0.34
N ASP A 17 -11.96 6.84 -0.59
CA ASP A 17 -12.25 5.56 -1.24
C ASP A 17 -11.83 5.71 -2.71
N LEU A 18 -10.65 5.16 -3.04
CA LEU A 18 -10.07 5.25 -4.38
C LEU A 18 -10.49 4.06 -5.22
N ASP A 19 -10.90 4.30 -6.47
CA ASP A 19 -11.15 3.23 -7.41
C ASP A 19 -9.83 2.66 -7.95
N LEU A 20 -9.43 1.51 -7.43
CA LEU A 20 -8.21 0.81 -7.83
C LEU A 20 -8.41 -0.17 -8.99
N SER A 21 -9.65 -0.32 -9.50
CA SER A 21 -9.96 -1.31 -10.54
C SER A 21 -9.21 -1.06 -11.86
N GLY A 22 -8.94 0.21 -12.18
CA GLY A 22 -8.17 0.63 -13.36
C GLY A 22 -6.71 1.01 -13.06
N ALA A 23 -6.20 0.71 -11.87
CA ALA A 23 -4.86 1.14 -11.46
C ALA A 23 -3.75 0.43 -12.26
N ASP A 24 -2.77 1.21 -12.74
CA ASP A 24 -1.58 0.68 -13.40
C ASP A 24 -0.53 0.26 -12.35
N TRP A 25 -0.50 -1.04 -12.04
CA TRP A 25 0.35 -1.60 -11.00
C TRP A 25 1.77 -1.88 -11.50
N GLN A 26 2.74 -1.28 -10.82
CA GLN A 26 4.16 -1.39 -11.09
C GLN A 26 4.83 -2.25 -10.01
N SER A 27 5.45 -3.37 -10.41
CA SER A 27 6.18 -4.25 -9.48
C SER A 27 7.53 -3.66 -9.08
N SER A 28 7.89 -3.82 -7.81
CA SER A 28 9.19 -3.41 -7.25
C SER A 28 10.35 -4.33 -7.65
N SER A 29 10.07 -5.59 -7.99
CA SER A 29 11.04 -6.57 -8.47
C SER A 29 10.42 -7.52 -9.51
N ARG A 30 11.12 -8.63 -9.82
CA ARG A 30 10.63 -9.73 -10.67
C ARG A 30 10.47 -11.07 -9.90
N GLY A 31 10.44 -11.05 -8.57
CA GLY A 31 10.41 -12.21 -7.68
C GLY A 31 9.05 -12.48 -7.03
N ALA A 32 8.97 -13.58 -6.27
CA ALA A 32 7.84 -13.87 -5.40
C ALA A 32 7.90 -13.01 -4.13
N GLY A 33 6.76 -12.54 -3.63
CA GLY A 33 6.67 -11.63 -2.48
C GLY A 33 6.92 -10.16 -2.81
N ASP A 34 6.91 -9.79 -4.09
CA ASP A 34 7.19 -8.41 -4.51
C ASP A 34 6.04 -7.47 -4.13
N VAL A 35 6.41 -6.24 -3.81
CA VAL A 35 5.45 -5.15 -3.60
C VAL A 35 5.08 -4.53 -4.95
N GLN A 36 3.81 -4.22 -5.14
CA GLN A 36 3.33 -3.42 -6.27
C GLN A 36 2.87 -2.05 -5.80
N ILE A 37 3.12 -1.03 -6.62
CA ILE A 37 2.62 0.33 -6.41
C ILE A 37 1.84 0.83 -7.62
N ALA A 38 0.85 1.68 -7.40
CA ALA A 38 0.13 2.38 -8.46
C ALA A 38 -0.11 3.84 -8.07
N PHE A 39 -0.12 4.73 -9.07
CA PHE A 39 -0.50 6.12 -8.90
C PHE A 39 -1.96 6.29 -9.32
N VAL A 40 -2.83 6.63 -8.37
CA VAL A 40 -4.29 6.70 -8.58
C VAL A 40 -4.81 7.99 -7.97
N GLU A 41 -5.43 8.85 -8.78
CA GLU A 41 -6.06 10.11 -8.33
C GLU A 41 -5.16 11.01 -7.46
N GLY A 42 -3.84 11.00 -7.71
CA GLY A 42 -2.86 11.78 -6.95
C GLY A 42 -2.37 11.13 -5.65
N PHE A 43 -2.81 9.90 -5.36
CA PHE A 43 -2.34 9.06 -4.27
C PHE A 43 -1.44 7.94 -4.77
N ILE A 44 -0.73 7.31 -3.84
CA ILE A 44 0.08 6.14 -4.08
C ILE A 44 -0.58 4.96 -3.37
N ALA A 45 -1.02 3.96 -4.13
CA ALA A 45 -1.50 2.70 -3.60
C ALA A 45 -0.35 1.68 -3.57
N MET A 46 -0.27 0.87 -2.51
CA MET A 46 0.72 -0.18 -2.33
C MET A 46 0.05 -1.49 -1.91
N ARG A 47 0.43 -2.61 -2.52
CA ARG A 47 -0.10 -3.94 -2.18
C ARG A 47 0.96 -5.05 -2.32
N ASN A 48 0.68 -6.20 -1.73
CA ASN A 48 1.45 -7.43 -1.99
C ASN A 48 1.02 -8.02 -3.34
N SER A 49 1.98 -8.32 -4.22
CA SER A 49 1.70 -8.96 -5.51
C SER A 49 1.13 -10.37 -5.38
N GLU A 50 1.42 -11.10 -4.30
CA GLU A 50 0.93 -12.46 -4.04
C GLU A 50 -0.52 -12.49 -3.56
N HIS A 51 -0.99 -11.38 -2.99
CA HIS A 51 -2.34 -11.24 -2.42
C HIS A 51 -2.99 -9.94 -2.88
N PRO A 52 -3.25 -9.75 -4.18
CA PRO A 52 -3.79 -8.51 -4.74
C PRO A 52 -5.22 -8.20 -4.26
N GLU A 53 -5.94 -9.20 -3.75
CA GLU A 53 -7.26 -9.08 -3.11
C GLU A 53 -7.21 -8.51 -1.69
N SER A 54 -6.03 -8.53 -1.05
CA SER A 54 -5.85 -7.93 0.25
C SER A 54 -5.95 -6.40 0.17
N PRO A 55 -6.42 -5.73 1.24
CA PRO A 55 -6.52 -4.28 1.27
C PRO A 55 -5.20 -3.59 0.89
N SER A 56 -5.29 -2.62 -0.01
CA SER A 56 -4.13 -1.80 -0.41
C SER A 56 -3.88 -0.68 0.61
N LEU A 57 -2.61 -0.39 0.85
CA LEU A 57 -2.19 0.76 1.65
C LEU A 57 -2.17 2.00 0.76
N ILE A 58 -2.89 3.05 1.16
CA ILE A 58 -3.00 4.30 0.42
C ILE A 58 -2.18 5.38 1.11
N PHE A 59 -1.32 6.07 0.36
CA PHE A 59 -0.47 7.15 0.85
C PHE A 59 -0.77 8.45 0.12
N ALA A 60 -0.87 9.54 0.88
CA ALA A 60 -0.74 10.88 0.31
C ALA A 60 0.71 11.10 -0.17
N PRO A 61 0.98 12.02 -1.13
CA PRO A 61 2.33 12.23 -1.65
C PRO A 61 3.40 12.55 -0.60
N ASP A 62 3.07 13.31 0.44
CA ASP A 62 4.00 13.65 1.52
C ASP A 62 4.21 12.48 2.50
N GLU A 63 3.16 11.68 2.76
CA GLU A 63 3.23 10.45 3.54
C GLU A 63 4.12 9.41 2.84
N TRP A 64 3.93 9.23 1.53
CA TRP A 64 4.75 8.35 0.71
C TRP A 64 6.23 8.75 0.74
N ARG A 65 6.53 10.05 0.61
CA ARG A 65 7.92 10.54 0.71
C ARG A 65 8.55 10.19 2.06
N LYS A 66 7.83 10.40 3.16
CA LYS A 66 8.30 10.04 4.51
C LYS A 66 8.51 8.53 4.65
N PHE A 67 7.56 7.74 4.16
CA PHE A 67 7.64 6.29 4.14
C PHE A 67 8.91 5.81 3.43
N VAL A 68 9.17 6.28 2.21
CA VAL A 68 10.36 5.89 1.43
C VAL A 68 11.66 6.30 2.13
N VAL A 69 11.71 7.50 2.71
CA VAL A 69 12.91 7.97 3.46
C VAL A 69 13.18 7.06 4.66
N ASN A 70 12.15 6.72 5.45
CA ASN A 70 12.30 5.84 6.61
C ASN A 70 12.67 4.41 6.20
N ALA A 71 12.05 3.87 5.15
CA ALA A 71 12.35 2.54 4.63
C ALA A 71 13.80 2.42 4.16
N ARG A 72 14.31 3.43 3.44
CA ARG A 72 15.73 3.49 3.06
C ARG A 72 16.67 3.63 4.25
N GLY A 73 16.18 4.20 5.35
CA GLY A 73 16.91 4.29 6.61
C GLY A 73 16.94 3.01 7.44
N GLY A 74 16.37 1.90 6.94
CA GLY A 74 16.33 0.62 7.66
C GLY A 74 15.30 0.58 8.78
N ALA A 75 14.36 1.53 8.83
CA ALA A 75 13.37 1.62 9.91
C ALA A 75 12.42 0.39 9.98
N PHE A 76 12.36 -0.41 8.92
CA PHE A 76 11.52 -1.59 8.80
C PHE A 76 12.32 -2.89 8.61
N ASP A 77 13.64 -2.85 8.78
CA ASP A 77 14.45 -4.07 8.73
C ASP A 77 14.12 -4.94 9.94
N LEU A 78 13.77 -6.20 9.70
CA LEU A 78 13.48 -7.16 10.77
C LEU A 78 14.81 -7.54 11.44
N THR A 79 14.98 -7.15 12.70
CA THR A 79 16.13 -7.51 13.55
C THR A 79 16.01 -8.92 14.09
#